data_AF-A0A9D7IFX0-F1
#
_entry.id   AF-A0A9D7IFX0-F1
#
_cell.length_a   1.000
_cell.length_b   1.000
_cell.length_c   1.000
_cell.angle_alpha   90.00
_cell.angle_beta   90.00
_cell.angle_gamma   90.00
#
_symmetry.space_group_name_H-M   'P 1'
#
loop_
_entity.id
_entity.type
_entity.pdbx_description
1 polymer ?
#
loop_
_entity_poly.entity_id
_entity_poly.type
_entity_poly.pdbx_seq_one_letter_code
_entity_poly.pdbx_strand_id
1 'polypeptide(L)' 'MQSVLAGTSYTWNRSISSDWNNPGNWTPNAVPDSVDIITIGAATRPLNLTSEVKIQI' A
#
# COMPACT_ATOMS: atom_id res chain seq x y z
N MET A 1 -30.29 18.93 2.28
CA MET A 1 -29.46 17.82 2.80
C MET A 1 -28.10 17.94 2.13
N GLN A 2 -27.03 18.12 2.89
CA GLN A 2 -25.70 18.33 2.34
C GLN A 2 -25.16 17.00 1.81
N SER A 3 -24.95 16.92 0.50
CA SER A 3 -24.31 15.77 -0.15
C SER A 3 -22.83 15.79 0.26
N VAL A 4 -22.45 14.96 1.23
CA VAL A 4 -21.04 14.61 1.42
C VAL A 4 -20.59 13.93 0.12
N LEU A 5 -19.65 14.53 -0.60
CA LEU A 5 -18.90 13.85 -1.66
C LEU A 5 -18.11 12.73 -0.98
N ALA A 6 -18.70 11.55 -0.84
CA ALA A 6 -18.00 10.40 -0.29
C ALA A 6 -16.97 9.95 -1.32
N GLY A 7 -15.69 10.14 -1.01
CA GLY A 7 -14.59 9.61 -1.83
C GLY A 7 -14.68 8.09 -1.95
N THR A 8 -14.07 7.55 -2.99
CA THR A 8 -13.97 6.11 -3.22
C THR A 8 -12.90 5.53 -2.30
N SER A 9 -13.11 4.30 -1.85
CA SER A 9 -12.10 3.58 -1.06
C SER A 9 -11.18 2.78 -1.97
N TYR A 10 -9.88 2.97 -1.81
CA TYR A 10 -8.84 2.29 -2.58
C TYR A 10 -7.92 1.48 -1.67
N THR A 11 -7.46 0.32 -2.16
CA THR A 11 -6.45 -0.49 -1.48
C THR A 11 -5.16 -0.51 -2.30
N TRP A 12 -4.05 -0.14 -1.67
CA TRP A 12 -2.71 -0.27 -2.26
C TRP A 12 -2.29 -1.73 -2.26
N ASN A 13 -2.19 -2.33 -3.45
CA ASN A 13 -1.92 -3.76 -3.63
C ASN A 13 -0.53 -4.05 -4.24
N ARG A 14 0.13 -3.06 -4.85
CA ARG A 14 1.47 -3.20 -5.48
C ARG A 14 1.56 -4.31 -6.53
N SER A 15 0.47 -4.63 -7.22
CA SER A 15 0.41 -5.76 -8.16
C SER A 15 1.36 -5.64 -9.34
N ILE A 16 1.67 -4.41 -9.78
CA ILE A 16 2.51 -4.17 -10.96
C ILE A 16 3.91 -3.68 -10.57
N SER A 17 4.00 -2.75 -9.61
CA SER A 17 5.27 -2.15 -9.19
C SER A 17 5.15 -1.48 -7.80
N SER A 18 6.20 -0.76 -7.40
CA SER A 18 6.16 0.14 -6.24
C SER A 18 5.86 1.60 -6.61
N ASP A 19 5.49 1.90 -7.86
CA ASP A 19 5.14 3.26 -8.29
C ASP A 19 3.71 3.63 -7.87
N TRP A 20 3.60 4.58 -6.95
CA TRP A 20 2.34 5.09 -6.40
C TRP A 20 1.34 5.57 -7.46
N ASN A 21 1.85 6.16 -8.55
CA ASN A 21 1.03 6.78 -9.58
C ASN A 21 0.60 5.80 -10.68
N ASN A 22 0.95 4.52 -10.56
CA ASN A 22 0.46 3.50 -11.47
C ASN A 22 -0.92 3.00 -11.00
N PRO A 23 -2.01 3.22 -11.75
CA PRO A 23 -3.36 2.79 -11.36
C PRO A 23 -3.49 1.26 -11.21
N GLY A 24 -2.60 0.48 -11.83
CA GLY A 24 -2.57 -0.98 -11.66
C GLY A 24 -2.10 -1.45 -10.28
N ASN A 25 -1.57 -0.55 -9.44
CA ASN A 25 -1.17 -0.86 -8.06
C ASN A 25 -2.27 -0.59 -7.02
N TRP A 26 -3.46 -0.20 -7.48
CA TRP A 26 -4.62 0.13 -6.66
C TRP A 26 -5.81 -0.79 -6.97
N THR A 27 -6.67 -1.04 -5.99
CA THR A 27 -7.97 -1.69 -6.20
C THR A 27 -9.08 -0.84 -5.57
N PRO A 28 -10.10 -0.39 -6.34
CA PRO A 28 -10.24 -0.55 -7.80
C PRO A 28 -9.12 0.20 -8.58
N ASN A 29 -8.92 -0.14 -9.86
CA ASN A 29 -7.79 0.39 -10.63
C ASN A 29 -7.98 1.89 -10.97
N ALA A 30 -7.45 2.76 -10.14
CA ALA A 30 -7.24 4.18 -10.41
C ALA A 30 -6.25 4.75 -9.37
N VAL A 31 -5.67 5.92 -9.63
CA VAL A 31 -4.90 6.64 -8.61
C VAL A 31 -5.89 7.41 -7.72
N PRO A 32 -5.87 7.24 -6.38
CA PRO A 32 -6.76 7.97 -5.47
C PRO A 32 -6.48 9.48 -5.49
N ASP A 33 -7.53 10.29 -5.39
CA ASP A 33 -7.46 11.74 -5.22
C ASP A 33 -7.58 12.13 -3.73
N SER A 34 -7.41 13.42 -3.44
CA SER A 34 -7.46 14.10 -2.15
C SER A 34 -8.71 13.86 -1.29
N VAL A 35 -9.83 13.43 -1.89
CA VAL A 35 -11.09 13.15 -1.18
C VAL A 35 -11.29 11.67 -0.87
N ASP A 36 -10.45 10.81 -1.44
CA ASP A 36 -10.56 9.36 -1.34
C ASP A 36 -9.96 8.83 -0.04
N ILE A 37 -10.41 7.63 0.34
CA ILE A 37 -9.87 6.91 1.50
C ILE A 37 -8.95 5.81 0.99
N ILE A 38 -7.71 5.80 1.46
CA ILE A 38 -6.75 4.76 1.09
C ILE A 38 -6.49 3.80 2.24
N THR A 39 -6.44 2.50 1.92
CA THR A 39 -5.95 1.45 2.82
C THR A 39 -4.62 0.94 2.30
N ILE A 40 -3.60 0.99 3.13
CA ILE A 40 -2.28 0.42 2.86
C ILE A 40 -2.10 -0.76 3.80
N GLY A 41 -1.92 -1.96 3.24
CA GLY A 41 -1.68 -3.17 4.03
C GLY A 41 -0.37 -3.11 4.83
N ALA A 42 -0.28 -3.92 5.88
CA ALA A 42 0.95 -4.05 6.66
C ALA A 42 2.11 -4.55 5.77
N ALA A 43 3.29 -3.96 5.94
CA ALA A 43 4.50 -4.43 5.30
C ALA A 43 5.27 -5.37 6.24
N THR A 44 5.66 -6.53 5.73
CA THR A 44 6.58 -7.44 6.44
C THR A 44 7.96 -7.34 5.80
N ARG A 45 9.00 -7.10 6.61
CA ARG A 45 10.39 -7.20 6.17
C ARG A 45 11.10 -8.24 7.04
N PRO A 46 11.05 -9.53 6.66
CA PRO A 46 11.68 -10.58 7.46
C PRO A 46 13.20 -10.37 7.49
N LEU A 47 13.82 -10.67 8.62
CA LEU A 47 15.27 -10.76 8.71
C LEU A 47 15.72 -11.93 7.84
N ASN A 48 16.52 -11.65 6.81
CA ASN A 48 17.09 -12.68 5.95
C ASN A 48 18.58 -12.82 6.29
N LEU A 49 18.93 -13.82 7.10
CA LEU A 49 20.31 -14.11 7.44
C LEU A 49 20.93 -14.92 6.32
N THR A 50 21.82 -14.31 5.54
CA THR A 50 22.58 -14.99 4.48
C THR A 50 23.85 -15.66 5.00
N SER A 51 24.13 -15.55 6.29
CA SER A 51 25.28 -16.12 6.98
C SER A 51 25.00 -16.25 8.46
N GLU A 52 25.77 -17.09 9.16
CA GLU A 52 25.66 -17.25 10.61
C GLU A 52 25.89 -15.92 11.33
N VAL A 53 24.96 -15.54 12.20
CA VAL A 53 25.12 -14.45 13.15
C VAL A 53 25.40 -15.06 14.51
N LYS A 54 26.61 -14.84 15.03
CA LYS A 54 26.95 -15.22 16.40
C LYS A 54 26.43 -14.16 17.36
N ILE A 55 25.58 -14.56 18.30
CA ILE A 55 25.22 -13.69 19.43
C ILE A 55 26.45 -13.62 20.34
N GLN A 56 27.05 -12.44 20.46
CA GLN A 56 28.07 -12.20 21.49
C GLN A 56 27.35 -12.03 22.82
N ILE A 57 27.55 -13.00 23.71
CA ILE A 57 27.26 -12.93 25.14
C ILE A 57 28.51 -12.53 25.91
#